data_AF-A0A9D5GK61-F1
#
_entry.id   AF-A0A9D5GK61-F1
#
_cell.length_a   1.000
_cell.length_b   1.000
_cell.length_c   1.000
_cell.angle_alpha   90.00
_cell.angle_beta   90.00
_cell.angle_gamma   90.00
#
_symmetry.space_group_name_H-M   'P 1'
#
loop_
_entity.id
_entity.type
_entity.pdbx_description
1 polymer ?
#
loop_
_entity_poly.entity_id
_entity_poly.type
_entity_poly.pdbx_seq_one_letter_code
_entity_poly.pdbx_strand_id
1 'polypeptide(L)'
;MLLAIVPLVALVIAVGFDGGVGNASHCGGGRANIALTESPATAAVHQVKKKHTRKKRKPACGQPEASSPDSSRQEERLLRRRVVRLARIAMLERREALLSEFLVGASTERQVMRDDRRHALAEGIEIDDVSVTLDFVGSPIIRARVTNTSPDHVSYVVTAVIATSDGPKATASLAIERLAPHESRRIELLCPAALVPSSIEWSAARL
;
A
#
# COMPACT_ATOMS: atom_id res chain seq x y z
N MET A 1 10.81 -4.19 -37.34
CA MET A 1 10.31 -4.56 -36.00
C MET A 1 10.87 -3.57 -35.01
N LEU A 2 10.04 -2.91 -34.20
CA LEU A 2 10.50 -1.99 -33.15
C LEU A 2 10.38 -2.68 -31.79
N LEU A 3 11.50 -2.77 -31.07
CA LEU A 3 11.52 -3.27 -29.69
C LEU A 3 11.22 -2.10 -28.74
N ALA A 4 10.07 -2.18 -28.05
CA ALA A 4 9.74 -1.25 -26.99
C ALA A 4 10.56 -1.60 -25.73
N ILE A 5 11.57 -0.79 -25.42
CA ILE A 5 12.33 -0.88 -24.18
C ILE A 5 11.55 -0.11 -23.10
N VAL A 6 10.95 -0.85 -22.18
CA VAL A 6 10.32 -0.27 -20.98
C VAL A 6 11.40 -0.08 -19.91
N PRO A 7 11.65 1.15 -19.40
CA PRO A 7 12.60 1.35 -18.32
C PRO A 7 12.06 0.77 -17.01
N LEU A 8 12.84 -0.07 -16.35
CA LEU A 8 12.49 -0.68 -15.08
C LEU A 8 12.88 0.27 -13.93
N VAL A 9 11.92 1.03 -13.42
CA VAL A 9 12.15 2.01 -12.34
C VAL A 9 12.49 1.28 -11.04
N ALA A 10 13.72 1.48 -10.55
CA ALA A 10 14.18 0.92 -9.27
C ALA A 10 13.72 1.80 -8.09
N LEU A 11 12.69 1.36 -7.37
CA LEU A 11 12.19 2.03 -6.18
C LEU A 11 13.09 1.75 -4.97
N VAL A 12 13.94 2.70 -4.58
CA VAL A 12 14.78 2.63 -3.37
C VAL A 12 14.15 3.45 -2.25
N ILE A 13 13.45 2.79 -1.32
CA ILE A 13 12.84 3.45 -0.16
C ILE A 13 13.85 3.50 1.00
N ALA A 14 14.44 4.67 1.26
CA ALA A 14 15.28 4.92 2.42
C ALA A 14 14.46 5.52 3.57
N VAL A 15 13.99 4.69 4.50
CA VAL A 15 13.22 5.16 5.68
C VAL A 15 14.18 5.56 6.81
N GLY A 16 14.53 6.85 6.87
CA GLY A 16 15.21 7.45 8.01
C GLY A 16 14.22 7.87 9.10
N PHE A 17 13.93 6.98 10.07
CA PHE A 17 13.13 7.31 11.25
C PHE A 17 14.06 7.65 12.43
N ASP A 18 14.33 8.95 12.63
CA ASP A 18 15.28 9.40 13.64
C ASP A 18 14.62 9.49 15.03
N GLY A 19 14.98 8.56 15.92
CA GLY A 19 14.28 8.29 17.18
C GLY A 19 14.67 9.22 18.32
N GLY A 20 14.24 10.48 18.27
CA GLY A 20 14.50 11.49 19.30
C GLY A 20 13.93 11.13 20.69
N VAL A 21 14.79 10.70 21.62
CA VAL A 21 14.43 10.43 23.02
C VAL A 21 14.36 11.74 23.82
N GLY A 22 13.18 12.10 24.34
CA GLY A 22 12.95 13.31 25.14
C GLY A 22 12.16 13.02 26.43
N ASN A 23 12.64 13.57 27.56
CA ASN A 23 12.14 13.25 28.91
C ASN A 23 10.69 13.68 29.17
N ALA A 24 10.01 12.91 30.05
CA ALA A 24 8.68 13.22 30.53
C ALA A 24 8.67 14.28 31.66
N SER A 25 7.57 15.02 31.78
CA SER A 25 7.12 15.60 33.06
C SER A 25 5.60 15.53 33.17
N HIS A 26 5.07 15.45 34.40
CA HIS A 26 3.64 15.36 34.70
C HIS A 26 3.02 16.75 34.88
N CYS A 27 1.74 16.94 34.51
CA CYS A 27 0.63 17.11 35.47
C CYS A 27 -0.73 17.43 34.80
N GLY A 28 -1.79 16.74 35.24
CA GLY A 28 -3.19 17.06 34.94
C GLY A 28 -3.69 16.65 33.53
N GLY A 29 -4.99 16.37 33.34
CA GLY A 29 -6.05 16.33 34.35
C GLY A 29 -7.47 16.50 33.79
N GLY A 30 -7.95 15.60 32.93
CA GLY A 30 -9.30 15.69 32.36
C GLY A 30 -9.87 14.32 31.97
N ARG A 31 -11.01 13.93 32.57
CA ARG A 31 -11.73 12.70 32.24
C ARG A 31 -12.84 12.98 31.22
N ALA A 32 -12.89 12.20 30.16
CA ALA A 32 -14.09 12.02 29.34
C ALA A 32 -14.19 10.53 28.95
N ASN A 33 -15.10 9.78 29.59
CA ASN A 33 -15.39 8.41 29.22
C ASN A 33 -16.39 8.40 28.06
N ILE A 34 -16.01 7.81 26.92
CA ILE A 34 -16.97 7.36 25.90
C ILE A 34 -16.74 5.86 25.71
N ALA A 35 -17.82 5.09 25.80
CA ALA A 35 -17.74 3.64 25.95
C ALA A 35 -17.40 2.92 24.63
N LEU A 36 -16.55 1.89 24.71
CA LEU A 36 -16.44 0.90 23.65
C LEU A 36 -17.72 0.06 23.61
N THR A 37 -18.40 0.02 22.46
CA THR A 37 -19.40 -1.01 22.16
C THR A 37 -18.72 -2.15 21.42
N GLU A 38 -18.27 -3.16 22.16
CA GLU A 38 -17.65 -4.37 21.61
C GLU A 38 -18.67 -5.18 20.78
N SER A 39 -18.24 -5.72 19.64
CA SER A 39 -19.09 -6.53 18.76
C SER A 39 -18.66 -8.02 18.81
N PRO A 40 -19.46 -8.92 19.43
CA PRO A 40 -19.03 -10.28 19.72
C PRO A 40 -19.23 -11.25 18.55
N ALA A 41 -18.28 -11.29 17.62
CA ALA A 41 -18.19 -12.31 16.57
C ALA A 41 -17.36 -13.53 17.03
N THR A 42 -18.01 -14.49 17.70
CA THR A 42 -17.36 -15.63 18.38
C THR A 42 -16.51 -16.53 17.46
N ALA A 43 -15.22 -16.69 17.78
CA ALA A 43 -14.32 -17.63 17.13
C ALA A 43 -14.52 -19.08 17.66
N ALA A 44 -15.31 -19.90 16.94
CA ALA A 44 -15.64 -21.27 17.34
C ALA A 44 -14.52 -22.29 17.04
N VAL A 45 -13.46 -22.31 17.87
CA VAL A 45 -12.37 -23.31 17.79
C VAL A 45 -12.80 -24.64 18.41
N HIS A 46 -13.41 -25.53 17.63
CA HIS A 46 -13.77 -26.87 18.10
C HIS A 46 -12.57 -27.84 18.08
N GLN A 47 -12.01 -28.11 19.26
CA GLN A 47 -10.93 -29.09 19.43
C GLN A 47 -11.38 -30.54 19.19
N VAL A 48 -10.58 -31.32 18.45
CA VAL A 48 -10.83 -32.74 18.18
C VAL A 48 -10.30 -33.62 19.33
N LYS A 49 -11.18 -33.99 20.29
CA LYS A 49 -10.86 -35.00 21.31
C LYS A 49 -10.93 -36.42 20.72
N LYS A 50 -9.76 -37.02 20.45
CA LYS A 50 -9.61 -38.46 20.17
C LYS A 50 -9.55 -39.26 21.49
N LYS A 51 -10.39 -40.29 21.65
CA LYS A 51 -10.32 -41.44 22.61
C LYS A 51 -11.74 -42.04 22.75
N HIS A 52 -12.00 -43.34 22.90
CA HIS A 52 -11.24 -44.57 22.58
C HIS A 52 -12.05 -45.31 21.45
N THR A 53 -12.30 -46.62 21.28
CA THR A 53 -11.95 -47.89 21.97
C THR A 53 -11.98 -49.05 20.94
N ARG A 54 -11.09 -50.03 21.08
CA ARG A 54 -10.97 -51.21 20.18
C ARG A 54 -11.90 -52.35 20.62
N LYS A 55 -12.85 -52.78 19.79
CA LYS A 55 -13.60 -54.05 19.97
C LYS A 55 -13.54 -54.92 18.71
N LYS A 56 -12.95 -56.12 18.82
CA LYS A 56 -13.01 -57.16 17.79
C LYS A 56 -14.38 -57.86 17.84
N ARG A 57 -15.16 -57.85 16.75
CA ARG A 57 -16.12 -58.92 16.40
C ARG A 57 -16.19 -59.05 14.87
N LYS A 58 -15.84 -60.24 14.34
CA LYS A 58 -16.49 -60.80 13.13
C LYS A 58 -17.76 -61.52 13.62
N PRO A 59 -18.81 -61.62 12.80
CA PRO A 59 -18.95 -62.81 11.94
C PRO A 59 -19.53 -62.49 10.55
N ALA A 60 -19.92 -63.54 9.83
CA ALA A 60 -20.72 -63.57 8.60
C ALA A 60 -20.09 -62.90 7.35
N CYS A 61 -19.73 -63.74 6.38
CA CYS A 61 -19.67 -63.33 4.99
C CYS A 61 -21.12 -63.31 4.46
N GLY A 62 -21.61 -62.13 4.12
CA GLY A 62 -22.78 -61.94 3.28
C GLY A 62 -22.46 -60.82 2.31
N GLN A 63 -22.56 -61.07 1.01
CA GLN A 63 -22.44 -60.02 0.01
C GLN A 63 -23.74 -59.22 -0.02
N PRO A 64 -23.73 -57.92 0.29
CA PRO A 64 -24.67 -57.03 -0.35
C PRO A 64 -24.19 -56.82 -1.79
N GLU A 65 -25.02 -57.14 -2.79
CA GLU A 65 -24.86 -56.56 -4.13
C GLU A 65 -25.21 -55.07 -4.07
N ALA A 66 -24.28 -54.29 -3.51
CA ALA A 66 -24.43 -52.85 -3.33
C ALA A 66 -24.15 -52.11 -4.63
N SER A 67 -25.09 -52.20 -5.58
CA SER A 67 -25.23 -51.29 -6.73
C SER A 67 -25.63 -49.89 -6.23
N SER A 68 -24.73 -49.25 -5.47
CA SER A 68 -25.05 -48.11 -4.63
C SER A 68 -25.41 -46.86 -5.47
N PRO A 69 -26.57 -46.22 -5.26
CA PRO A 69 -26.93 -44.96 -5.92
C PRO A 69 -26.19 -43.73 -5.32
N ASP A 70 -25.08 -43.95 -4.61
CA ASP A 70 -24.32 -42.91 -3.92
C ASP A 70 -23.11 -42.39 -4.71
N SER A 71 -22.74 -42.99 -5.85
CA SER A 71 -21.73 -42.43 -6.77
C SER A 71 -22.22 -41.13 -7.39
N SER A 72 -23.40 -41.15 -8.01
CA SER A 72 -24.06 -39.97 -8.58
C SER A 72 -24.27 -38.86 -7.55
N ARG A 73 -24.64 -39.22 -6.31
CA ARG A 73 -24.76 -38.27 -5.18
C ARG A 73 -23.41 -37.69 -4.73
N GLN A 74 -22.32 -38.45 -4.85
CA GLN A 74 -20.97 -37.94 -4.56
C GLN A 74 -20.49 -37.00 -5.68
N GLU A 75 -20.69 -37.38 -6.94
CA GLU A 75 -20.42 -36.54 -8.11
C GLU A 75 -21.22 -35.23 -8.06
N GLU A 76 -22.52 -35.30 -7.76
CA GLU A 76 -23.38 -34.12 -7.58
C GLU A 76 -22.87 -33.22 -6.45
N ARG A 77 -22.45 -33.78 -5.31
CA ARG A 77 -21.85 -33.02 -4.20
C ARG A 77 -20.52 -32.37 -4.60
N LEU A 78 -19.70 -33.02 -5.43
CA LEU A 78 -18.46 -32.46 -5.96
C LEU A 78 -18.74 -31.34 -6.97
N LEU A 79 -19.71 -31.51 -7.87
CA LEU A 79 -20.18 -30.50 -8.80
C LEU A 79 -20.74 -29.28 -8.07
N ARG A 80 -21.65 -29.46 -7.11
CA ARG A 80 -22.20 -28.38 -6.26
C ARG A 80 -21.07 -27.62 -5.54
N ARG A 81 -20.07 -28.32 -4.98
CA ARG A 81 -18.88 -27.69 -4.37
C ARG A 81 -18.04 -26.90 -5.37
N ARG A 82 -17.84 -27.41 -6.60
CA ARG A 82 -17.12 -26.72 -7.67
C ARG A 82 -17.85 -25.46 -8.12
N VAL A 83 -19.17 -25.53 -8.31
CA VAL A 83 -20.02 -24.38 -8.65
C VAL A 83 -19.97 -23.30 -7.56
N VAL A 84 -20.13 -23.67 -6.28
CA VAL A 84 -20.01 -22.71 -5.17
C VAL A 84 -18.61 -22.08 -5.08
N ARG A 85 -17.55 -22.84 -5.36
CA ARG A 85 -16.18 -22.29 -5.43
C ARG A 85 -16.02 -21.29 -6.58
N LEU A 86 -16.51 -21.61 -7.78
CA LEU A 86 -16.44 -20.71 -8.94
C LEU A 86 -17.29 -19.44 -8.74
N ALA A 87 -18.51 -19.57 -8.20
CA ALA A 87 -19.35 -18.42 -7.86
C ALA A 87 -18.68 -17.50 -6.81
N ARG A 88 -17.99 -18.08 -5.81
CA ARG A 88 -17.21 -17.31 -4.84
C ARG A 88 -16.01 -16.61 -5.47
N ILE A 89 -15.33 -17.24 -6.42
CA ILE A 89 -14.22 -16.62 -7.16
C ILE A 89 -14.73 -15.44 -8.00
N ALA A 90 -15.78 -15.64 -8.80
CA ALA A 90 -16.40 -14.57 -9.60
C ALA A 90 -16.94 -13.40 -8.74
N MET A 91 -17.42 -13.66 -7.52
CA MET A 91 -17.78 -12.61 -6.56
C MET A 91 -16.58 -11.82 -6.05
N LEU A 92 -15.42 -12.47 -5.86
CA LEU A 92 -14.19 -11.81 -5.43
C LEU A 92 -13.59 -10.99 -6.58
N GLU A 93 -13.47 -11.56 -7.77
CA GLU A 93 -13.02 -10.89 -8.99
C GLU A 93 -13.88 -9.65 -9.30
N ARG A 94 -15.22 -9.77 -9.19
CA ARG A 94 -16.13 -8.62 -9.35
C ARG A 94 -15.95 -7.57 -8.25
N ARG A 95 -15.66 -7.97 -7.01
CA ARG A 95 -15.41 -7.03 -5.91
C ARG A 95 -14.06 -6.31 -6.07
N GLU A 96 -13.05 -7.01 -6.57
CA GLU A 96 -11.73 -6.46 -6.91
C GLU A 96 -11.85 -5.44 -8.03
N ALA A 97 -12.56 -5.77 -9.12
CA ALA A 97 -12.84 -4.85 -10.21
C ALA A 97 -13.62 -3.58 -9.76
N LEU A 98 -14.63 -3.75 -8.90
CA LEU A 98 -15.36 -2.60 -8.34
C LEU A 98 -14.52 -1.77 -7.37
N LEU A 99 -13.54 -2.36 -6.68
CA LEU A 99 -12.60 -1.63 -5.82
C LEU A 99 -11.54 -0.89 -6.63
N SER A 100 -11.01 -1.46 -7.71
CA SER A 100 -10.08 -0.75 -8.59
C SER A 100 -10.78 0.37 -9.37
N GLU A 101 -11.99 0.11 -9.91
CA GLU A 101 -12.84 1.14 -10.53
C GLU A 101 -13.17 2.27 -9.55
N PHE A 102 -13.48 1.96 -8.29
CA PHE A 102 -13.67 2.98 -7.25
C PHE A 102 -12.39 3.75 -6.92
N LEU A 103 -11.25 3.09 -6.69
CA LEU A 103 -10.00 3.76 -6.33
C LEU A 103 -9.45 4.65 -7.45
N VAL A 104 -9.67 4.28 -8.71
CA VAL A 104 -9.34 5.08 -9.91
C VAL A 104 -10.36 6.20 -10.13
N GLY A 105 -11.66 5.91 -9.98
CA GLY A 105 -12.74 6.84 -10.32
C GLY A 105 -13.10 7.87 -9.23
N ALA A 106 -12.85 7.59 -7.96
CA ALA A 106 -13.31 8.42 -6.84
C ALA A 106 -12.49 9.71 -6.60
N SER A 107 -11.46 9.97 -7.41
CA SER A 107 -10.49 11.06 -7.18
C SER A 107 -9.96 11.00 -5.73
N THR A 108 -9.31 9.89 -5.40
CA THR A 108 -8.78 9.56 -4.06
C THR A 108 -7.67 10.49 -3.56
N GLU A 109 -7.34 11.52 -4.33
CA GLU A 109 -6.32 12.51 -4.03
C GLU A 109 -6.92 13.87 -3.64
N ARG A 110 -6.65 14.32 -2.41
CA ARG A 110 -7.00 15.68 -1.98
C ARG A 110 -5.78 16.59 -2.06
N GLN A 111 -5.81 17.63 -2.88
CA GLN A 111 -4.76 18.67 -2.83
C GLN A 111 -4.75 19.37 -1.46
N VAL A 112 -3.56 19.47 -0.86
CA VAL A 112 -3.34 20.13 0.45
C VAL A 112 -2.34 21.28 0.34
N MET A 113 -1.34 21.16 -0.54
CA MET A 113 -0.35 22.21 -0.76
C MET A 113 -0.07 22.42 -2.26
N ARG A 114 0.32 23.66 -2.58
CA ARG A 114 0.88 24.07 -3.86
C ARG A 114 1.99 25.06 -3.55
N ASP A 115 3.12 24.94 -4.23
CA ASP A 115 4.21 25.91 -4.15
C ASP A 115 4.68 26.26 -5.58
N ASP A 116 4.31 27.46 -6.01
CA ASP A 116 4.66 28.02 -7.32
C ASP A 116 6.05 28.69 -7.33
N ARG A 117 6.83 28.55 -6.25
CA ARG A 117 8.21 29.03 -6.18
C ARG A 117 9.15 28.11 -6.96
N ARG A 118 10.19 28.71 -7.55
CA ARG A 118 11.35 27.97 -8.05
C ARG A 118 12.35 27.70 -6.93
N HIS A 119 12.73 26.45 -6.77
CA HIS A 119 13.76 26.00 -5.86
C HIS A 119 15.02 25.67 -6.66
N ALA A 120 15.95 26.62 -6.71
CA ALA A 120 17.28 26.38 -7.27
C ALA A 120 18.09 25.51 -6.29
N LEU A 121 18.50 24.32 -6.75
CA LEU A 121 19.33 23.39 -6.01
C LEU A 121 20.79 23.47 -6.48
N ALA A 122 21.67 22.75 -5.77
CA ALA A 122 23.08 22.68 -6.11
C ALA A 122 23.31 22.15 -7.53
N GLU A 123 24.43 22.59 -8.14
CA GLU A 123 25.00 21.99 -9.35
C GLU A 123 24.08 21.95 -10.60
N GLY A 124 23.16 22.91 -10.74
CA GLY A 124 22.41 23.13 -11.97
C GLY A 124 21.10 22.33 -12.09
N ILE A 125 20.38 22.16 -10.99
CA ILE A 125 18.97 21.74 -11.00
C ILE A 125 18.06 22.85 -10.46
N GLU A 126 16.93 23.06 -11.12
CA GLU A 126 15.78 23.81 -10.59
C GLU A 126 14.58 22.87 -10.41
N ILE A 127 13.78 23.12 -9.37
CA ILE A 127 12.49 22.46 -9.14
C ILE A 127 11.37 23.51 -9.14
N ASP A 128 10.33 23.30 -9.95
CA ASP A 128 9.11 24.13 -9.98
C ASP A 128 7.83 23.30 -10.22
N ASP A 129 6.68 23.96 -10.44
CA ASP A 129 5.34 23.33 -10.54
C ASP A 129 5.00 22.41 -9.34
N VAL A 130 5.41 22.75 -8.11
CA VAL A 130 5.26 21.86 -6.95
C VAL A 130 3.81 21.80 -6.48
N SER A 131 3.27 20.58 -6.39
CA SER A 131 1.94 20.29 -5.85
C SER A 131 2.02 19.09 -4.91
N VAL A 132 1.26 19.12 -3.82
CA VAL A 132 1.18 18.00 -2.88
C VAL A 132 -0.28 17.65 -2.61
N THR A 133 -0.63 16.41 -2.94
CA THR A 133 -1.91 15.78 -2.62
C THR A 133 -1.72 14.79 -1.48
N LEU A 134 -2.82 14.44 -0.80
CA LEU A 134 -2.88 13.27 0.07
C LEU A 134 -3.69 12.18 -0.61
N ASP A 135 -3.21 10.95 -0.55
CA ASP A 135 -3.96 9.77 -0.97
C ASP A 135 -5.10 9.41 0.00
N PHE A 136 -5.80 8.30 -0.28
CA PHE A 136 -6.91 7.80 0.52
C PHE A 136 -6.54 7.45 1.98
N VAL A 137 -5.28 7.07 2.28
CA VAL A 137 -4.83 6.79 3.66
C VAL A 137 -4.18 8.00 4.33
N GLY A 138 -4.06 9.14 3.64
CA GLY A 138 -3.45 10.37 4.15
C GLY A 138 -1.94 10.47 3.90
N SER A 139 -1.37 9.63 3.03
CA SER A 139 0.04 9.70 2.61
C SER A 139 0.26 10.85 1.62
N PRO A 140 1.26 11.72 1.81
CA PRO A 140 1.60 12.74 0.82
C PRO A 140 2.17 12.16 -0.48
N ILE A 141 1.57 12.59 -1.59
CA ILE A 141 2.11 12.45 -2.94
C ILE A 141 2.60 13.83 -3.38
N ILE A 142 3.90 13.99 -3.56
CA ILE A 142 4.51 15.21 -4.08
C ILE A 142 4.70 15.05 -5.58
N ARG A 143 4.18 15.99 -6.37
CA ARG A 143 4.48 16.10 -7.80
C ARG A 143 5.14 17.42 -8.11
N ALA A 144 6.23 17.37 -8.87
CA ALA A 144 7.02 18.54 -9.23
C ALA A 144 7.59 18.39 -10.65
N ARG A 145 8.07 19.48 -11.22
CA ARG A 145 8.93 19.50 -12.40
C ARG A 145 10.37 19.71 -11.94
N VAL A 146 11.29 18.94 -12.50
CA VAL A 146 12.73 19.11 -12.31
C VAL A 146 13.38 19.45 -13.64
N THR A 147 14.13 20.54 -13.68
CA THR A 147 14.78 21.06 -14.89
C THR A 147 16.29 21.11 -14.70
N ASN A 148 17.03 20.55 -15.65
CA ASN A 148 18.48 20.65 -15.69
C ASN A 148 18.89 22.00 -16.30
N THR A 149 19.49 22.88 -15.50
CA THR A 149 20.05 24.16 -15.97
C THR A 149 21.54 24.06 -16.33
N SER A 150 22.19 22.91 -16.06
CA SER A 150 23.54 22.61 -16.51
C SER A 150 23.64 22.41 -18.03
N PRO A 151 24.77 22.76 -18.68
CA PRO A 151 25.07 22.36 -20.06
C PRO A 151 25.41 20.87 -20.20
N ASP A 152 25.65 20.15 -19.10
CA ASP A 152 26.02 18.73 -19.09
C ASP A 152 24.83 17.81 -18.75
N HIS A 153 24.98 16.52 -19.05
CA HIS A 153 24.07 15.49 -18.52
C HIS A 153 24.32 15.31 -17.02
N VAL A 154 23.26 15.18 -16.23
CA VAL A 154 23.37 15.06 -14.77
C VAL A 154 22.54 13.91 -14.20
N SER A 155 22.93 13.42 -13.02
CA SER A 155 22.20 12.43 -12.24
C SER A 155 22.23 12.84 -10.76
N TYR A 156 21.07 12.80 -10.08
CA TYR A 156 20.94 13.21 -8.67
C TYR A 156 19.90 12.36 -7.94
N VAL A 157 20.07 12.18 -6.64
CA VAL A 157 18.96 11.92 -5.72
C VAL A 157 18.38 13.26 -5.29
N VAL A 158 17.13 13.54 -5.68
CA VAL A 158 16.35 14.65 -5.15
C VAL A 158 15.62 14.18 -3.90
N THR A 159 15.67 14.96 -2.82
CA THR A 159 14.96 14.69 -1.56
C THR A 159 14.09 15.87 -1.17
N ALA A 160 12.83 15.58 -0.90
CA ALA A 160 11.89 16.46 -0.24
C ALA A 160 11.86 16.14 1.26
N VAL A 161 12.05 17.16 2.09
CA VAL A 161 11.78 17.12 3.52
C VAL A 161 10.43 17.81 3.74
N ILE A 162 9.45 17.05 4.19
CA ILE A 162 8.08 17.52 4.45
C ILE A 162 7.98 17.86 5.94
N ALA A 163 7.52 19.06 6.28
CA ALA A 163 7.22 19.42 7.66
C ALA A 163 5.70 19.57 7.87
N THR A 164 5.26 19.22 9.08
CA THR A 164 3.90 19.43 9.58
C THR A 164 3.85 20.60 10.56
N SER A 165 2.65 21.12 10.85
CA SER A 165 2.44 22.16 11.88
C SER A 165 2.89 21.74 13.28
N ASP A 166 2.86 20.44 13.55
CA ASP A 166 2.93 19.89 14.91
C ASP A 166 4.37 19.46 15.27
N GLY A 167 5.33 19.65 14.36
CA GLY A 167 6.74 19.30 14.54
C GLY A 167 7.28 18.08 13.79
N PRO A 168 6.55 16.96 13.56
CA PRO A 168 7.14 15.83 12.84
C PRO A 168 7.47 16.20 11.39
N LYS A 169 8.70 15.84 10.99
CA LYS A 169 9.18 15.88 9.61
C LYS A 169 9.21 14.46 9.03
N ALA A 170 9.01 14.34 7.72
CA ALA A 170 9.20 13.11 6.96
C ALA A 170 10.01 13.38 5.69
N THR A 171 10.62 12.35 5.12
CA THR A 171 11.40 12.44 3.89
C THR A 171 10.78 11.62 2.76
N ALA A 172 10.89 12.13 1.54
CA ALA A 172 10.62 11.39 0.32
C ALA A 172 11.73 11.70 -0.70
N SER A 173 12.29 10.66 -1.31
CA SER A 173 13.47 10.78 -2.18
C SER A 173 13.27 10.03 -3.49
N LEU A 174 13.85 10.54 -4.57
CA LEU A 174 13.82 9.92 -5.89
C LEU A 174 15.18 10.08 -6.59
N ALA A 175 15.71 8.98 -7.13
CA ALA A 175 16.84 9.01 -8.04
C ALA A 175 16.38 9.45 -9.44
N ILE A 176 16.97 10.54 -9.94
CA ILE A 176 16.80 11.03 -11.31
C ILE A 176 18.06 10.66 -12.08
N GLU A 177 17.99 9.57 -12.83
CA GLU A 177 19.07 9.15 -13.71
C GLU A 177 19.08 9.97 -15.01
N ARG A 178 20.26 10.45 -15.40
CA ARG A 178 20.58 11.00 -16.73
C ARG A 178 19.51 11.97 -17.25
N LEU A 179 19.40 13.11 -16.59
CA LEU A 179 18.67 14.27 -17.07
C LEU A 179 19.55 15.01 -18.09
N ALA A 180 19.08 15.17 -19.33
CA ALA A 180 19.86 15.81 -20.40
C ALA A 180 19.93 17.34 -20.22
N PRO A 181 20.87 18.05 -20.89
CA PRO A 181 20.97 19.50 -20.80
C PRO A 181 19.65 20.19 -21.17
N HIS A 182 19.17 21.08 -20.32
CA HIS A 182 17.88 21.78 -20.48
C HIS A 182 16.63 20.87 -20.53
N GLU A 183 16.76 19.58 -20.22
CA GLU A 183 15.61 18.69 -20.06
C GLU A 183 14.80 19.08 -18.83
N SER A 184 13.47 19.07 -18.99
CA SER A 184 12.50 19.27 -17.91
C SER A 184 11.64 18.02 -17.76
N ARG A 185 11.78 17.32 -16.63
CA ARG A 185 11.12 16.04 -16.36
C ARG A 185 10.14 16.20 -15.18
N ARG A 186 8.92 15.66 -15.31
CA ARG A 186 7.99 15.58 -14.17
C ARG A 186 8.40 14.41 -13.28
N ILE A 187 8.34 14.61 -11.97
CA ILE A 187 8.62 13.59 -10.96
C ILE A 187 7.47 13.46 -9.97
N GLU A 188 7.42 12.30 -9.32
CA GLU A 188 6.47 11.98 -8.26
C GLU A 188 7.24 11.33 -7.11
N LEU A 189 7.09 11.86 -5.89
CA LEU A 189 7.70 11.32 -4.68
C LEU A 189 6.58 10.91 -3.73
N LEU A 190 6.62 9.66 -3.28
CA LEU A 190 5.65 9.08 -2.36
C LEU A 190 6.21 9.11 -0.94
N CYS A 191 5.53 9.78 -0.01
CA CYS A 191 5.87 9.75 1.40
C CYS A 191 5.00 8.71 2.12
N PRO A 192 5.54 7.58 2.61
CA PRO A 192 4.75 6.49 3.20
C PRO A 192 4.20 6.77 4.61
N ALA A 193 4.39 7.99 5.12
CA ALA A 193 3.89 8.41 6.43
C ALA A 193 2.61 9.24 6.25
N ALA A 194 1.51 8.81 6.88
CA ALA A 194 0.25 9.54 6.85
C ALA A 194 0.36 10.83 7.69
N LEU A 195 0.38 11.99 7.03
CA LEU A 195 0.60 13.31 7.64
C LEU A 195 0.03 14.44 6.77
N VAL A 196 -0.14 15.62 7.35
CA VAL A 196 -0.65 16.82 6.64
C VAL A 196 0.50 17.80 6.42
N PRO A 197 1.01 17.98 5.19
CA PRO A 197 2.09 18.93 4.90
C PRO A 197 1.71 20.37 5.22
N SER A 198 2.62 21.10 5.86
CA SER A 198 2.54 22.56 6.05
C SER A 198 3.65 23.31 5.32
N SER A 199 4.80 22.66 5.07
CA SER A 199 5.85 23.17 4.19
C SER A 199 6.67 22.02 3.58
N ILE A 200 7.45 22.35 2.55
CA ILE A 200 8.40 21.46 1.90
C ILE A 200 9.75 22.18 1.78
N GLU A 201 10.83 21.47 2.12
CA GLU A 201 12.22 21.89 1.93
C GLU A 201 12.86 20.89 0.95
N TRP A 202 13.69 21.38 0.02
CA TRP A 202 14.29 20.54 -1.03
C TRP A 202 15.81 20.44 -0.90
N SER A 203 16.37 19.29 -1.24
CA SER A 203 17.81 19.06 -1.39
C SER A 203 18.10 18.11 -2.54
N ALA A 204 19.33 18.15 -3.05
CA ALA A 204 19.85 17.22 -4.06
C ALA A 204 21.24 16.74 -3.66
N ALA A 205 21.53 15.46 -3.93
CA ALA A 205 22.85 14.85 -3.81
C ALA A 205 23.22 14.18 -5.14
N ARG A 206 24.45 14.40 -5.63
CA ARG A 206 24.91 13.88 -6.92
C ARG A 206 25.07 12.35 -6.88
N LEU A 207 24.78 11.71 -8.01
CA LEU A 207 25.03 10.28 -8.28
C LEU A 207 26.29 10.09 -9.15
#